data_AF-A0A9Q4KXD8-F1
#
_entry.id   AF-A0A9Q4KXD8-F1
#
_cell.length_a   1.000
_cell.length_b   1.000
_cell.length_c   1.000
_cell.angle_alpha   90.00
_cell.angle_beta   90.00
_cell.angle_gamma   90.00
#
_symmetry.space_group_name_H-M   'P 1'
#
loop_
_entity.id
_entity.type
_entity.pdbx_description
1 polymer ?
#
loop_
_entity_poly.entity_id
_entity_poly.type
_entity_poly.pdbx_seq_one_letter_code
_entity_poly.pdbx_strand_id
1 'polypeptide(L)'
;MNFITRKVLEMQYKKLDDSKKRLNRHLEKRESLTNSDDKKEIEKLEKYIGIWKKNIEKIEKEIKKIEDRESDKEQATRSSS
;
A
#
# COMPACT_ATOMS: atom_id res chain seq x y z
N MET A 1 -1.15 -22.30 -1.38
CA MET A 1 -2.07 -21.19 -1.08
C MET A 1 -3.49 -21.52 -1.53
N ASN A 2 -4.52 -21.34 -0.68
CA ASN A 2 -5.91 -21.67 -1.05
C ASN A 2 -6.60 -20.55 -1.89
N PHE A 3 -7.72 -20.88 -2.56
CA PHE A 3 -8.43 -19.97 -3.47
C PHE A 3 -8.91 -18.68 -2.79
N ILE A 4 -9.45 -18.78 -1.57
CA ILE A 4 -9.96 -17.63 -0.81
C ILE A 4 -8.81 -16.69 -0.45
N THR A 5 -7.71 -17.22 0.09
CA THR A 5 -6.54 -16.42 0.46
C THR A 5 -5.93 -15.72 -0.76
N ARG A 6 -5.89 -16.39 -1.92
CA ARG A 6 -5.46 -15.77 -3.19
C ARG A 6 -6.34 -14.58 -3.57
N LYS A 7 -7.67 -14.71 -3.47
CA LYS A 7 -8.62 -13.62 -3.77
C LYS A 7 -8.46 -12.45 -2.81
N VAL A 8 -8.23 -12.71 -1.53
CA VAL A 8 -7.95 -11.67 -0.53
C VAL A 8 -6.64 -10.94 -0.88
N LEU A 9 -5.57 -11.66 -1.21
CA LEU A 9 -4.32 -11.03 -1.65
C LEU A 9 -4.52 -10.18 -2.91
N GLU A 10 -5.20 -10.69 -3.94
CA GLU A 10 -5.51 -9.91 -5.16
C GLU A 10 -6.22 -8.58 -4.82
N MET A 11 -7.18 -8.62 -3.89
CA MET A 11 -7.91 -7.42 -3.46
C MET A 11 -7.01 -6.45 -2.69
N GLN A 12 -6.13 -6.94 -1.82
CA GLN A 12 -5.20 -6.09 -1.08
C GLN A 12 -4.15 -5.46 -2.01
N TYR A 13 -3.65 -6.21 -2.99
CA TYR A 13 -2.76 -5.68 -4.03
C TYR A 13 -3.44 -4.60 -4.89
N LYS A 14 -4.71 -4.77 -5.26
CA LYS A 14 -5.48 -3.70 -5.94
C LYS A 14 -5.60 -2.44 -5.10
N LYS A 15 -5.95 -2.56 -3.81
CA LYS A 15 -5.99 -1.41 -2.90
C LYS A 15 -4.64 -0.72 -2.75
N LEU A 16 -3.56 -1.49 -2.74
CA LEU A 16 -2.19 -0.98 -2.68
C LEU A 16 -1.86 -0.15 -3.93
N ASP A 17 -2.15 -0.71 -5.11
CA ASP A 17 -1.94 -0.03 -6.40
C ASP A 17 -2.73 1.28 -6.48
N ASP A 18 -4.02 1.27 -6.13
CA ASP A 18 -4.85 2.47 -6.10
C ASP A 18 -4.32 3.53 -5.13
N SER A 19 -3.85 3.10 -3.95
CA SER A 19 -3.28 4.00 -2.95
C SER A 19 -1.96 4.61 -3.43
N LYS A 20 -1.10 3.83 -4.11
CA LYS A 20 0.15 4.29 -4.72
C LYS A 20 -0.12 5.29 -5.84
N LYS A 21 -1.10 5.03 -6.71
CA LYS A 21 -1.53 5.98 -7.77
C LYS A 21 -2.02 7.30 -7.19
N ARG A 22 -2.84 7.27 -6.14
CA ARG A 22 -3.32 8.49 -5.46
C ARG A 22 -2.18 9.27 -4.81
N LEU A 23 -1.24 8.57 -4.14
CA LEU A 23 -0.05 9.20 -3.58
C LEU A 23 0.78 9.88 -4.69
N ASN A 24 1.01 9.19 -5.81
CA ASN A 24 1.79 9.74 -6.92
C ASN A 24 1.17 11.03 -7.44
N ARG A 25 -0.15 11.05 -7.65
CA ARG A 25 -0.88 12.25 -8.08
C ARG A 25 -0.69 13.44 -7.12
N HIS A 26 -0.65 13.18 -5.80
CA HIS A 26 -0.39 14.23 -4.82
C HIS A 26 1.07 14.70 -4.83
N LEU A 27 2.03 13.79 -5.08
CA LEU A 27 3.45 14.14 -5.23
C LEU A 27 3.69 14.97 -6.49
N GLU A 28 3.14 14.56 -7.63
CA GLU A 28 3.21 15.30 -8.90
C GLU A 28 2.59 16.70 -8.76
N LYS A 29 1.42 16.79 -8.09
CA LYS A 29 0.79 18.09 -7.83
C LYS A 29 1.65 18.96 -6.91
N ARG A 30 2.25 18.40 -5.86
CA ARG A 30 3.17 19.14 -4.98
C ARG A 30 4.39 19.65 -5.76
N GLU A 31 4.97 18.81 -6.62
CA GLU A 31 6.12 19.18 -7.45
C GLU A 31 5.80 20.34 -8.38
N SER A 32 4.62 20.31 -9.04
CA SER A 32 4.15 21.41 -9.90
C SER A 32 3.95 22.74 -9.16
N LEU A 33 3.78 22.70 -7.83
CA LEU A 33 3.57 23.87 -6.98
C LEU A 33 4.85 24.34 -6.28
N THR A 34 6.01 23.72 -6.54
CA THR A 34 7.30 24.07 -5.89
C THR A 34 7.69 25.53 -6.10
N ASN A 35 7.27 26.15 -7.21
CA ASN A 35 7.51 27.57 -7.52
C ASN A 35 6.30 28.48 -7.23
N SER A 36 5.26 27.96 -6.56
CA SER A 36 4.07 28.74 -6.20
C SER A 36 4.18 29.30 -4.79
N ASP A 37 3.66 30.51 -4.55
CA ASP A 37 3.53 31.09 -3.21
C ASP A 37 2.32 30.52 -2.42
N ASP A 38 1.61 29.53 -2.99
CA ASP A 38 0.47 28.85 -2.36
C ASP A 38 0.88 27.87 -1.24
N LYS A 39 1.55 28.40 -0.20
CA LYS A 39 1.98 27.65 0.99
C LYS A 39 0.85 26.83 1.62
N LYS A 40 -0.38 27.38 1.65
CA LYS A 40 -1.56 26.69 2.18
C LYS A 40 -1.94 25.45 1.35
N GLU A 41 -1.77 25.49 0.03
CA GLU A 41 -2.06 24.34 -0.83
C GLU A 41 -0.97 23.27 -0.69
N ILE A 42 0.30 23.69 -0.58
CA ILE A 42 1.43 22.81 -0.32
C ILE A 42 1.25 22.06 1.01
N GLU A 43 0.93 22.76 2.10
CA GLU A 43 0.69 22.13 3.41
C GLU A 43 -0.46 21.10 3.37
N LYS A 44 -1.54 21.41 2.63
CA LYS A 44 -2.65 20.45 2.44
C LYS A 44 -2.17 19.20 1.70
N LEU A 45 -1.39 19.37 0.63
CA LEU A 45 -0.83 18.25 -0.13
C LEU A 45 0.10 17.40 0.73
N GLU A 46 0.94 18.01 1.56
CA GLU A 46 1.82 17.28 2.48
C GLU A 46 1.03 16.45 3.51
N LYS A 47 -0.08 16.98 4.04
CA LYS A 47 -0.99 16.21 4.89
C LYS A 47 -1.57 15.00 4.16
N TYR A 48 -2.05 15.19 2.93
CA TYR A 48 -2.56 14.07 2.12
C TYR A 48 -1.49 13.03 1.80
N ILE A 49 -0.28 13.47 1.43
CA ILE A 49 0.89 12.59 1.21
C ILE A 49 1.16 11.76 2.47
N GLY A 50 1.16 12.39 3.65
CA GLY A 50 1.36 11.69 4.93
C GLY A 50 0.27 10.63 5.21
N ILE A 51 -0.99 10.95 4.93
CA ILE A 51 -2.11 10.01 5.09
C ILE A 51 -1.96 8.82 4.14
N TRP A 52 -1.67 9.07 2.86
CA TRP A 52 -1.53 8.01 1.86
C TRP A 52 -0.32 7.12 2.12
N LYS A 53 0.82 7.68 2.55
CA LYS A 53 1.99 6.89 2.97
C LYS A 53 1.63 5.93 4.11
N LYS A 54 0.98 6.42 5.16
CA LYS A 54 0.53 5.58 6.29
C LYS A 54 -0.46 4.49 5.84
N ASN A 55 -1.33 4.79 4.87
CA ASN A 55 -2.28 3.81 4.35
C ASN A 55 -1.56 2.70 3.57
N ILE A 56 -0.62 3.06 2.70
CA ILE A 56 0.22 2.13 1.94
C ILE A 56 0.98 1.20 2.90
N GLU A 57 1.64 1.74 3.93
CA GLU A 57 2.36 0.92 4.92
C GLU A 57 1.45 -0.09 5.64
N LYS A 58 0.20 0.29 5.95
CA LYS A 58 -0.77 -0.62 6.58
C LYS A 58 -1.12 -1.76 5.63
N ILE A 59 -1.41 -1.45 4.36
CA ILE A 59 -1.78 -2.46 3.36
C ILE A 59 -0.60 -3.41 3.11
N GLU A 60 0.62 -2.89 2.99
CA GLU A 60 1.83 -3.71 2.81
C GLU A 60 2.08 -4.65 4.01
N LYS A 61 1.85 -4.17 5.23
CA LYS A 61 1.91 -5.02 6.44
C LYS A 61 0.85 -6.12 6.44
N GLU A 62 -0.36 -5.84 5.97
CA GLU A 62 -1.41 -6.86 5.88
C GLU A 62 -1.11 -7.91 4.82
N ILE A 63 -0.64 -7.49 3.64
CA ILE A 63 -0.21 -8.40 2.58
C ILE A 63 0.87 -9.33 3.10
N LYS A 64 1.93 -8.76 3.71
CA LYS A 64 3.04 -9.54 4.25
C LYS A 64 2.59 -10.56 5.29
N LYS A 65 1.69 -10.18 6.21
CA LYS A 65 1.12 -11.12 7.20
C LYS A 65 0.38 -12.29 6.56
N ILE A 66 -0.31 -12.07 5.44
CA ILE A 66 -1.01 -13.13 4.72
C ILE A 66 -0.01 -14.05 4.01
N GLU A 67 1.01 -13.48 3.38
CA GLU A 67 2.07 -14.22 2.69
C GLU A 67 2.90 -15.07 3.66
N ASP A 68 3.35 -14.49 4.77
CA ASP A 68 4.10 -15.18 5.83
C ASP A 68 3.29 -16.39 6.35
N ARG A 69 1.99 -16.19 6.65
CA ARG A 69 1.10 -17.28 7.11
C ARG A 69 0.93 -18.42 6.11
N GLU A 70 0.93 -18.12 4.81
CA GLU A 70 0.80 -19.17 3.79
C GLU A 70 2.15 -19.87 3.56
N SER A 71 3.27 -19.16 3.68
CA SER A 71 4.62 -19.73 3.65
C SER A 71 4.84 -20.73 4.79
N ASP A 72 4.49 -20.34 6.02
CA ASP A 72 4.62 -21.20 7.21
C ASP A 72 3.81 -22.50 7.07
N LYS A 73 2.58 -22.40 6.54
CA LYS A 73 1.72 -23.57 6.28
C LYS A 73 2.33 -24.49 5.22
N GLU A 74 2.88 -23.92 4.14
CA GLU A 74 3.51 -24.71 3.08
C GLU A 74 4.71 -25.49 3.63
N GLN A 75 5.56 -24.84 4.44
CA GLN A 75 6.70 -25.49 5.09
C GLN A 75 6.28 -26.61 6.06
N ALA A 76 5.21 -26.40 6.85
CA ALA A 76 4.68 -27.41 7.75
C ALA A 76 4.16 -28.65 7.00
N THR A 77 3.47 -28.46 5.87
CA THR A 77 2.98 -29.58 5.04
C THR A 77 4.13 -30.38 4.39
N ARG A 78 5.18 -29.70 3.91
CA ARG A 78 6.35 -30.35 3.31
C ARG A 78 7.21 -31.11 4.32
N SER A 79 7.28 -30.62 5.57
CA SER A 79 8.05 -31.27 6.63
C SER A 79 7.32 -32.47 7.26
N SER A 80 6.04 -32.65 6.93
CA SER A 80 5.18 -33.73 7.44
C SER A 80 4.88 -34.81 6.39
N SER A 81 5.46 -34.68 5.19
CA SER A 81 5.35 -35.64 4.07
C SER A 81 6.67 -36.39 3.88
#